data_AF-A0A1I1F656-F1
#
_entry.id   AF-A0A1I1F656-F1
#
_cell.length_a   1.000
_cell.length_b   1.000
_cell.length_c   1.000
_cell.angle_alpha   90.00
_cell.angle_beta   90.00
_cell.angle_gamma   90.00
#
_symmetry.space_group_name_H-M   'P 1'
#
loop_
_entity.id
_entity.type
_entity.pdbx_description
1 polymer ?
#
loop_
_entity_poly.entity_id
_entity_poly.type
_entity_poly.pdbx_seq_one_letter_code
_entity_poly.pdbx_strand_id
1 'polypeptide(L)' 'MSKIVKQLPCDKYSVLILDSTPPTSWNSNIVIIDGMTYEAEIVYDLQNALAVKAKETFIGKTIEYKTA' A
#
# COMPACT_ATOMS: atom_id res chain seq x y z
N MET A 1 0.83 -3.24 -10.52
CA MET A 1 -0.40 -2.95 -9.77
C MET A 1 -0.70 -4.14 -8.88
N SER A 2 -1.33 -3.93 -7.73
CA SER A 2 -1.65 -5.01 -6.78
C SER A 2 -2.98 -4.76 -6.11
N LYS A 3 -3.78 -5.80 -5.87
CA LYS A 3 -5.08 -5.69 -5.20
C LYS A 3 -4.90 -5.73 -3.69
N ILE A 4 -5.66 -4.89 -2.99
CA ILE A 4 -5.70 -4.88 -1.54
C ILE A 4 -6.69 -5.93 -1.06
N VAL A 5 -6.19 -7.00 -0.43
CA VAL A 5 -7.00 -8.13 0.03
C VAL A 5 -7.39 -8.03 1.50
N LYS A 6 -6.60 -7.32 2.31
CA LYS A 6 -6.88 -7.09 3.72
C LYS A 6 -6.28 -5.77 4.17
N GLN A 7 -6.88 -5.19 5.21
CA GLN A 7 -6.40 -3.98 5.87
C GLN A 7 -6.36 -4.20 7.38
N LEU A 8 -5.31 -3.71 8.03
CA LEU A 8 -5.16 -3.68 9.48
C LEU A 8 -4.98 -2.23 9.94
N PRO A 9 -5.76 -1.74 10.92
CA PRO A 9 -5.56 -0.41 11.48
C PRO A 9 -4.26 -0.36 12.31
N CYS A 10 -3.48 0.72 12.15
CA CYS A 10 -2.24 0.92 12.91
C CYS A 10 -2.00 2.42 13.19
N ASP A 11 -2.56 2.94 14.29
CA ASP A 11 -2.47 4.35 14.69
C ASP A 11 -2.77 5.33 13.53
N LYS A 12 -1.75 6.03 12.98
CA LYS A 12 -1.88 6.97 11.86
C LYS A 12 -1.79 6.32 10.47
N TYR A 13 -1.54 5.02 10.42
CA TYR A 13 -1.41 4.22 9.20
C TYR A 13 -2.52 3.16 9.09
N SER A 14 -2.71 2.70 7.87
CA SER A 14 -3.40 1.44 7.55
C SER A 14 -2.39 0.51 6.90
N VAL A 15 -2.18 -0.67 7.49
CA VAL A 15 -1.36 -1.71 6.86
C VAL A 15 -2.22 -2.47 5.86
N LEU A 16 -1.82 -2.42 4.60
CA LEU A 16 -2.49 -3.04 3.47
C LEU A 16 -1.76 -4.33 3.13
N ILE A 17 -2.49 -5.45 3.14
CA ILE A 17 -2.00 -6.72 2.62
C ILE A 17 -2.46 -6.84 1.18
N LEU A 18 -1.52 -7.16 0.31
CA LEU A 18 -1.67 -7.22 -1.13
C LEU A 18 -1.74 -8.67 -1.62
N ASP A 19 -2.37 -8.87 -2.77
CA ASP A 19 -2.37 -10.16 -3.48
C ASP A 19 -1.01 -10.53 -4.08
N SER A 20 -0.13 -9.55 -4.30
CA SER A 20 1.19 -9.73 -4.88
C SER A 20 2.25 -8.87 -4.19
N THR A 21 3.51 -9.28 -4.27
CA THR A 21 4.64 -8.51 -3.73
C THR A 21 4.78 -7.16 -4.46
N PRO A 22 5.02 -6.05 -3.75
CA PRO A 22 5.41 -4.79 -4.36
C PRO A 22 6.62 -4.98 -5.29
N PRO A 23 6.66 -4.34 -6.47
CA PRO A 23 7.76 -4.50 -7.41
C PRO A 23 9.05 -3.92 -6.81
N THR A 24 10.17 -4.62 -7.00
CA THR A 24 11.48 -4.21 -6.48
C THR A 24 11.99 -2.90 -7.09
N SER A 25 11.45 -2.49 -8.23
CA SER A 25 11.73 -1.20 -8.87
C SER A 25 11.01 -0.02 -8.22
N TRP A 26 10.05 -0.27 -7.32
CA TRP A 26 9.37 0.79 -6.59
C TRP A 26 10.28 1.31 -5.47
N ASN A 27 10.83 2.48 -5.71
CA ASN A 27 11.75 3.20 -4.82
C ASN A 27 11.18 4.53 -4.33
N SER A 28 9.91 4.84 -4.68
CA SER A 28 9.21 6.00 -4.14
C SER A 28 8.40 5.58 -2.91
N ASN A 29 8.30 6.45 -1.91
CA ASN A 29 7.38 6.22 -0.78
C ASN A 29 5.95 6.62 -1.16
N ILE A 30 5.57 6.49 -2.42
CA ILE A 30 4.30 6.99 -2.96
C ILE A 30 3.57 5.89 -3.72
N VAL A 31 2.29 5.71 -3.36
CA VAL A 31 1.34 4.85 -4.08
C VAL A 31 0.13 5.67 -4.51
N ILE A 32 -0.56 5.18 -5.54
CA ILE A 32 -1.83 5.73 -6.00
C ILE A 32 -2.92 4.69 -5.77
N ILE A 33 -4.03 5.11 -5.17
CA ILE A 33 -5.21 4.28 -4.92
C ILE A 33 -6.44 5.10 -5.33
N ASP A 34 -7.25 4.60 -6.27
CA ASP A 34 -8.39 5.32 -6.88
C ASP A 34 -8.02 6.73 -7.38
N GLY A 35 -6.85 6.88 -8.01
CA GLY A 35 -6.37 8.17 -8.52
C GLY A 35 -5.86 9.14 -7.43
N MET A 36 -5.97 8.80 -6.15
CA MET A 36 -5.46 9.59 -5.03
C MET A 36 -4.07 9.13 -4.64
N THR A 37 -3.19 10.09 -4.32
CA THR A 37 -1.79 9.82 -3.96
C THR A 37 -1.63 9.71 -2.46
N TYR A 38 -0.89 8.71 -1.98
CA TYR A 38 -0.63 8.50 -0.57
C TYR A 38 0.85 8.22 -0.29
N GLU A 39 1.33 8.69 0.87
CA GLU A 39 2.60 8.26 1.44
C GLU A 39 2.48 6.80 1.91
N ALA A 40 3.45 5.97 1.52
CA ALA A 40 3.52 4.57 1.85
C ALA A 40 4.93 4.16 2.31
N GLU A 41 4.97 3.17 3.21
CA GLU A 41 6.19 2.57 3.74
C GLU A 41 6.14 1.04 3.59
N ILE A 42 7.27 0.41 3.32
CA ILE A 42 7.39 -1.05 3.28
C ILE A 42 7.33 -1.60 4.70
N VAL A 43 6.49 -2.60 4.93
CA VAL A 43 6.44 -3.32 6.22
C VAL A 43 7.29 -4.58 6.09
N TYR A 44 8.56 -4.50 6.48
CA TYR A 44 9.54 -5.59 6.26
C TYR A 44 9.16 -6.91 6.94
N ASP A 45 8.45 -6.86 8.08
CA ASP A 45 8.06 -8.06 8.83
C ASP A 45 6.83 -8.76 8.24
N LEU A 46 6.12 -8.14 7.29
CA LEU A 46 4.92 -8.70 6.67
C LEU A 46 5.10 -8.80 5.15
N GLN A 47 5.08 -10.03 4.64
CA GLN A 47 5.14 -10.27 3.21
C GLN A 47 3.94 -9.62 2.50
N ASN A 48 4.20 -9.06 1.32
CA ASN A 48 3.20 -8.41 0.46
C ASN A 48 2.42 -7.31 1.18
N ALA A 49 3.05 -6.60 2.11
CA ALA A 49 2.39 -5.57 2.90
C ALA A 49 3.06 -4.20 2.78
N LEU A 50 2.23 -3.17 2.85
CA LEU A 50 2.61 -1.76 2.83
C LEU A 50 1.80 -1.01 3.87
N ALA A 51 2.42 -0.07 4.58
CA ALA A 51 1.72 0.86 5.45
C ALA A 51 1.42 2.13 4.68
N VAL A 52 0.16 2.54 4.61
CA VAL A 52 -0.26 3.82 4.00
C VAL A 52 -0.71 4.77 5.10
N LYS A 53 -0.26 6.02 5.06
CA LYS A 53 -0.57 7.03 6.07
C LYS A 53 -1.98 7.63 5.86
N ALA A 54 -2.99 6.78 5.97
CA ALA A 54 -4.40 7.11 5.83
C ALA A 54 -5.27 6.14 6.64
N LYS A 55 -6.52 6.54 6.93
CA LYS A 55 -7.47 5.78 7.75
C LYS A 55 -8.73 5.32 6.98
N GLU A 56 -8.73 5.51 5.67
CA GLU A 56 -9.87 5.16 4.83
C GLU A 56 -9.93 3.64 4.60
N THR A 57 -11.03 3.16 4.03
CA THR A 57 -11.15 1.74 3.66
C THR A 57 -10.62 1.53 2.24
N PHE A 58 -9.61 0.67 2.12
CA PHE A 58 -8.97 0.37 0.84
C PHE A 58 -9.18 -1.07 0.35
N ILE A 59 -9.83 -1.92 1.15
CA ILE A 59 -10.10 -3.32 0.79
C ILE A 59 -10.85 -3.39 -0.55
N GLY A 60 -10.36 -4.22 -1.47
CA GLY A 60 -10.91 -4.40 -2.81
C GLY A 60 -10.41 -3.41 -3.86
N LYS A 61 -9.75 -2.32 -3.46
CA LYS A 61 -9.12 -1.37 -4.37
C LYS A 61 -7.77 -1.88 -4.89
N THR A 62 -7.22 -1.17 -5.86
CA THR A 62 -5.93 -1.47 -6.49
C THR A 62 -4.90 -0.41 -6.14
N ILE A 63 -3.68 -0.86 -5.83
CA ILE A 63 -2.51 -0.03 -5.68
C ILE A 63 -1.77 0.08 -7.02
N GLU A 64 -1.40 1.30 -7.36
CA GLU A 64 -0.44 1.64 -8.41
C GLU A 64 0.83 2.19 -7.78
N TYR A 65 1.97 1.74 -8.31
CA TYR A 65 3.29 2.09 -7.80
C TYR A 65 3.86 3.22 -8.64
N LYS A 66 4.10 4.37 -8.02
CA LYS A 66 4.79 5.46 -8.71
C LYS A 66 6.29 5.19 -8.68
N THR A 67 6.92 5.04 -9.83
CA THR A 67 8.39 5.03 -9.91
C THR A 67 8.88 6.47 -10.02
N ALA A 68 10.01 6.77 -9.38
CA ALA A 68 10.70 8.04 -9.57
C ALA A 68 11.28 8.16 -10.99
#